data_AF-T0XZI6-F1
#
_entry.id   AF-T0XZI6-F1
#
_cell.length_a   1.000
_cell.length_b   1.000
_cell.length_c   1.000
_cell.angle_alpha   90.00
_cell.angle_beta   90.00
_cell.angle_gamma   90.00
#
_symmetry.space_group_name_H-M   'P 1'
#
loop_
_entity.id
_entity.type
_entity.pdbx_description
1 polymer ?
#
loop_
_entity_poly.entity_id
_entity_poly.type
_entity_poly.pdbx_seq_one_letter_code
_entity_poly.pdbx_strand_id
1 'polypeptide(L)' 'MKGHVLIYEKLLGRFGDLYWWPAETRDEILIGSILTQNTSWKNVEKAIAQLKADNLISLERIAEAKEED' A
#
# COMPACT_ATOMS: atom_id res chain seq x y z
N MET A 1 -13.05 -32.21 4.87
CA MET A 1 -13.23 -30.74 4.84
C MET A 1 -11.86 -30.09 4.73
N LYS A 2 -11.67 -29.13 3.82
CA LYS A 2 -10.37 -28.52 3.52
C LYS A 2 -9.94 -27.62 4.69
N GLY A 3 -8.95 -28.05 5.49
CA GLY A 3 -8.53 -27.38 6.74
C GLY A 3 -8.16 -25.89 6.61
N HIS A 4 -7.83 -25.42 5.41
CA HIS A 4 -7.53 -24.00 5.14
C HIS A 4 -8.73 -23.07 5.36
N VAL A 5 -9.96 -23.52 5.07
CA VAL A 5 -11.18 -22.72 5.29
C VAL A 5 -11.40 -22.47 6.78
N LEU A 6 -11.16 -23.49 7.61
CA LEU A 6 -11.29 -23.39 9.06
C LEU A 6 -10.28 -22.40 9.67
N ILE A 7 -9.05 -22.35 9.13
CA ILE A 7 -8.03 -21.40 9.61
C ILE A 7 -8.43 -19.97 9.22
N TYR A 8 -8.85 -19.76 7.97
CA TYR A 8 -9.31 -18.46 7.50
C TYR A 8 -10.47 -17.93 8.36
N GLU A 9 -11.52 -18.72 8.59
CA GLU A 9 -12.69 -18.32 9.39
C GLU A 9 -12.33 -17.99 10.84
N LYS A 10 -11.43 -18.76 11.46
CA LYS A 10 -10.97 -18.48 12.83
C LYS A 10 -10.19 -17.15 12.92
N LEU A 11 -9.32 -16.89 11.96
CA LEU A 11 -8.56 -15.64 11.92
C LEU A 11 -9.48 -14.45 11.64
N LEU A 12 -10.37 -14.59 10.64
CA LEU A 12 -11.36 -13.57 10.32
C LEU A 12 -12.28 -13.27 11.51
N GLY A 13 -12.78 -14.29 12.21
CA GLY A 13 -13.63 -14.10 13.40
C GLY A 13 -12.90 -13.45 14.59
N ARG A 14 -11.58 -13.62 14.70
CA ARG A 14 -10.76 -13.05 15.79
C ARG A 14 -10.30 -11.62 15.53
N PHE A 15 -9.97 -11.30 14.28
CA PHE A 15 -9.32 -10.05 13.87
C PHE A 15 -10.23 -9.11 13.08
N GLY A 16 -11.27 -9.63 12.42
CA GLY A 16 -12.16 -8.86 11.55
C GLY A 16 -11.47 -8.41 10.26
N ASP A 17 -12.07 -7.43 9.60
CA ASP A 17 -11.41 -6.69 8.53
C ASP A 17 -10.38 -5.75 9.16
N LEU A 18 -9.11 -6.00 8.85
CA LEU A 18 -8.00 -5.26 9.43
C LEU A 18 -7.71 -3.95 8.69
N TYR A 19 -8.29 -3.73 7.50
CA TYR A 19 -7.97 -2.58 6.65
C TYR A 19 -6.44 -2.36 6.52
N TRP A 20 -5.70 -3.47 6.47
CA TRP A 20 -4.26 -3.51 6.72
C TRP A 20 -3.44 -2.73 5.69
N TRP A 21 -4.04 -2.39 4.55
CA TRP A 21 -3.47 -1.55 3.52
C TRP A 21 -4.41 -0.37 3.22
N PRO A 22 -4.20 0.80 3.85
CA PRO A 22 -5.08 1.96 3.70
C PRO A 22 -4.69 2.74 2.44
N ALA A 23 -5.17 2.30 1.27
CA ALA A 23 -5.00 3.01 0.02
C ALA A 23 -6.34 3.44 -0.58
N GLU A 24 -6.38 4.64 -1.16
CA GLU A 24 -7.59 5.23 -1.75
C GLU A 24 -7.75 4.85 -3.22
N THR A 25 -6.64 4.62 -3.92
CA THR A 25 -6.61 4.35 -5.37
C THR A 25 -5.77 3.13 -5.72
N ARG A 26 -5.98 2.58 -6.92
CA ARG A 26 -5.15 1.48 -7.45
C ARG A 26 -3.69 1.90 -7.62
N ASP A 27 -3.46 3.15 -8.02
CA ASP A 27 -2.13 3.72 -8.17
C ASP A 27 -1.40 3.77 -6.83
N GLU A 28 -2.07 4.22 -5.77
CA GLU A 28 -1.50 4.22 -4.42
C GLU A 28 -1.15 2.79 -3.95
N ILE A 29 -1.98 1.78 -4.28
CA ILE A 29 -1.65 0.37 -4.03
C ILE A 29 -0.37 -0.04 -4.76
N LEU A 30 -0.26 0.27 -6.05
CA LEU A 30 0.89 -0.11 -6.88
C LEU A 30 2.17 0.59 -6.41
N ILE A 31 2.12 1.91 -6.23
CA ILE A 31 3.23 2.74 -5.75
C ILE A 31 3.66 2.26 -4.36
N GLY A 32 2.73 2.09 -3.43
CA GLY A 32 3.03 1.59 -2.09
C GLY A 32 3.64 0.18 -2.11
N SER A 33 3.16 -0.71 -2.99
CA SER A 33 3.70 -2.07 -3.14
C SER A 33 5.17 -2.05 -3.58
N ILE A 34 5.55 -1.12 -4.45
CA ILE A 34 6.96 -0.92 -4.84
C ILE A 34 7.75 -0.34 -3.67
N LEU A 35 7.22 0.71 -3.03
CA LEU A 35 7.90 1.37 -1.93
C LEU A 35 8.16 0.45 -0.75
N THR A 36 7.30 -0.53 -0.46
CA THR A 36 7.52 -1.50 0.64
C THR A 36 8.74 -2.39 0.44
N GLN A 37 9.28 -2.49 -0.78
CA GLN A 37 10.45 -3.33 -1.04
C GLN A 37 11.67 -2.74 -0.31
N ASN A 38 12.32 -3.56 0.53
CA ASN A 38 13.54 -3.21 1.28
C ASN A 38 13.43 -1.99 2.22
N THR A 39 12.23 -1.62 2.69
CA THR A 39 12.05 -0.56 3.68
C THR A 39 10.95 -0.87 4.71
N SER A 40 10.87 -0.09 5.79
CA SER A 40 9.83 -0.24 6.81
C SER A 40 8.52 0.43 6.39
N TRP A 41 7.37 -0.09 6.84
CA TRP A 41 6.05 0.51 6.59
C TRP A 41 5.99 2.00 6.98
N LYS A 42 6.62 2.35 8.12
CA LYS A 42 6.75 3.74 8.57
C LYS A 42 7.41 4.68 7.54
N ASN A 43 8.36 4.18 6.75
CA ASN A 43 9.00 4.96 5.69
C ASN A 43 8.13 5.04 4.44
N VAL A 44 7.37 3.98 4.14
CA VAL A 44 6.39 3.96 3.04
C VAL A 44 5.31 5.00 3.29
N GLU A 45 4.73 5.03 4.50
CA GLU A 45 3.71 6.01 4.88
C GLU A 45 4.21 7.45 4.71
N LYS A 46 5.46 7.72 5.10
CA LYS A 46 6.08 9.04 4.91
C LYS A 46 6.24 9.39 3.42
N ALA A 47 6.71 8.45 2.61
CA ALA A 47 6.89 8.68 1.17
C ALA A 47 5.53 8.90 0.47
N ILE A 48 4.51 8.10 0.79
CA ILE A 48 3.14 8.28 0.27
C ILE A 48 2.57 9.63 0.70
N ALA A 49 2.75 10.02 1.97
CA ALA A 49 2.29 11.33 2.46
C ALA A 49 2.94 12.48 1.69
N GLN A 50 4.24 12.38 1.37
CA GLN A 50 4.96 13.37 0.58
C GLN A 50 4.46 13.40 -0.87
N LEU A 51 4.32 12.25 -1.53
CA LEU A 51 3.76 12.15 -2.89
C LEU A 51 2.34 12.72 -2.96
N LYS A 52 1.52 12.52 -1.93
CA LYS A 52 0.18 13.13 -1.81
C LYS A 52 0.28 14.66 -1.69
N ALA A 53 1.16 15.16 -0.82
CA ALA A 53 1.36 16.59 -0.63
C ALA A 53 1.83 17.30 -1.92
N ASP A 54 2.65 16.62 -2.72
CA ASP A 54 3.19 17.14 -3.98
C ASP A 54 2.29 16.86 -5.20
N ASN A 55 1.11 16.24 -4.98
CA ASN A 55 0.18 15.83 -6.04
C ASN A 55 0.81 14.90 -7.10
N LEU A 56 1.67 14.00 -6.64
CA LEU A 56 2.40 13.01 -7.44
C LEU A 56 1.94 11.56 -7.20
N ILE A 57 0.83 11.32 -6.48
CA ILE A 57 0.37 9.96 -6.12
C ILE A 57 -0.39 9.22 -7.25
N SER A 58 0.06 9.34 -8.48
CA SER A 58 -0.46 8.61 -9.66
C SER A 58 0.68 8.24 -10.59
N LEU A 59 0.53 7.12 -11.31
CA LEU A 59 1.58 6.65 -12.21
C LEU A 59 1.88 7.65 -13.32
N GLU A 60 0.87 8.34 -13.86
CA GLU A 60 1.03 9.36 -14.88
C GLU A 60 1.86 10.55 -14.37
N ARG A 61 1.51 11.09 -13.19
CA ARG A 61 2.22 12.23 -12.59
C ARG A 61 3.67 11.90 -12.26
N ILE A 62 3.95 10.68 -11.80
CA ILE A 62 5.32 10.22 -11.52
C ILE A 62 6.11 10.13 -12.82
N ALA A 63 5.50 9.59 -13.89
CA ALA A 63 6.17 9.48 -15.19
C ALA A 63 6.47 10.84 -15.84
N GLU A 64 5.68 11.88 -15.52
CA GLU A 64 5.90 13.26 -15.97
C GLU A 64 6.86 14.05 -15.06
N ALA A 65 7.15 13.56 -13.85
CA ALA A 65 8.03 14.23 -12.92
C ALA A 65 9.45 14.29 -13.49
N LYS A 66 10.13 15.42 -13.27
CA LYS A 66 11.53 15.54 -13.66
C LYS A 66 12.37 14.63 -12.77
N GLU A 67 13.19 13.81 -13.39
CA GLU A 67 14.29 13.15 -12.71
C GLU A 67 15.32 14.24 -12.36
N GLU A 68 15.73 14.29 -11.10
CA GLU A 68 16.87 15.13 -10.69
C GLU A 68 18.16 14.39 -11.06
N ASP A 69 19.11 15.10 -11.69
CA ASP A 69 20.43 14.59 -12.13
C ASP A 69 21.34 14.16 -10.97
#